data_AF-A0A2S8CX38-F1
#
_entry.id   AF-A0A2S8CX38-F1
#
_cell.length_a   1.000
_cell.length_b   1.000
_cell.length_c   1.000
_cell.angle_alpha   90.00
_cell.angle_beta   90.00
_cell.angle_gamma   90.00
#
_symmetry.space_group_name_H-M   'P 1'
#
loop_
_entity.id
_entity.type
_entity.pdbx_description
1 polymer ?
#
loop_
_entity_poly.entity_id
_entity_poly.type
_entity_poly.pdbx_seq_one_letter_code
_entity_poly.pdbx_strand_id
1 'polypeptide(L)'
;MFIDSEKRLKQLSDEAKKNTEDLEEAKKNSRFTQVSPKGWERVRELLKDSQGISALKLHSFLAEHIDPTCGAVVADQQFLAEKLGVSRSTIIRWLNYLESKNALVRIPVAGKVCAYA
;
A
#
# COMPACT_ATOMS: atom_id res chain seq x y z
N MET A 1 43.01 -26.98 15.48
CA MET A 1 42.42 -26.57 14.18
C MET A 1 40.99 -27.10 14.00
N PHE A 2 40.23 -27.37 15.07
CA PHE A 2 38.90 -28.03 15.02
C PHE A 2 37.71 -27.13 15.42
N ILE A 3 37.98 -26.00 16.08
CA ILE A 3 36.94 -25.06 16.56
C ILE A 3 36.30 -24.28 15.40
N ASP A 4 37.04 -24.09 14.31
CA ASP A 4 36.61 -23.31 13.14
C ASP A 4 35.65 -24.11 12.23
N SER A 5 35.83 -25.43 12.16
CA SER A 5 34.93 -26.32 11.42
C SER A 5 33.55 -26.46 12.06
N GLU A 6 33.48 -26.51 13.39
CA GLU A 6 32.20 -26.59 14.11
C GLU A 6 31.39 -25.29 13.98
N LYS A 7 32.05 -24.13 14.06
CA LYS A 7 31.42 -22.83 13.79
C LYS A 7 30.88 -22.75 12.37
N ARG A 8 31.65 -23.20 11.39
CA ARG A 8 31.23 -23.21 9.99
C ARG A 8 30.06 -24.17 9.72
N LEU A 9 30.05 -25.34 10.35
CA LEU A 9 28.92 -26.28 10.28
C LEU A 9 27.65 -25.70 10.90
N LYS A 10 27.78 -24.98 12.02
CA LYS A 10 26.64 -24.31 12.66
C LYS A 10 26.08 -23.20 11.78
N GLN A 11 26.95 -22.38 11.17
CA GLN A 11 26.54 -21.35 10.21
C GLN A 11 25.79 -21.94 9.00
N LEU A 12 26.31 -23.02 8.42
CA LEU A 12 25.65 -23.71 7.30
C LEU A 12 24.28 -24.30 7.69
N SER A 13 24.16 -24.83 8.91
CA SER A 13 22.88 -25.28 9.48
C SER A 13 21.87 -24.14 9.62
N ASP A 14 22.32 -23.00 10.17
CA ASP A 14 21.45 -21.86 10.42
C ASP A 14 21.03 -21.17 9.11
N GLU A 15 21.91 -21.11 8.11
CA GLU A 15 21.58 -20.68 6.74
C GLU A 15 20.60 -21.62 6.06
N ALA A 16 20.75 -22.95 6.22
CA ALA A 16 19.82 -23.92 5.66
C ALA A 16 18.43 -23.78 6.29
N LYS A 17 18.34 -23.59 7.61
CA LYS A 17 17.07 -23.35 8.32
C LYS A 17 16.40 -22.06 7.86
N LYS A 18 17.16 -20.97 7.78
CA LYS A 18 16.65 -19.69 7.31
C LYS A 18 16.13 -19.77 5.87
N ASN A 19 16.88 -20.42 4.98
CA ASN A 19 16.45 -20.64 3.60
C ASN A 19 15.18 -21.49 3.51
N THR A 20 15.02 -22.50 4.38
CA THR A 20 13.77 -23.29 4.43
C THR A 20 12.60 -22.48 4.96
N GLU A 21 12.81 -21.64 5.97
CA GLU A 21 11.78 -20.74 6.52
C GLU A 21 11.36 -19.69 5.48
N ASP A 22 12.31 -19.05 4.79
CA ASP A 22 12.06 -18.10 3.71
C ASP A 22 11.29 -18.76 2.54
N LEU A 23 11.61 -20.01 2.20
CA LEU A 23 10.89 -20.80 1.19
C LEU A 23 9.48 -21.18 1.63
N GLU A 24 9.27 -21.52 2.91
CA GLU A 24 7.93 -21.78 3.46
C GLU A 24 7.09 -20.52 3.56
N GLU A 25 7.69 -19.39 3.91
CA GLU A 25 7.02 -18.10 3.95
C GLU A 25 6.67 -17.59 2.55
N ALA A 26 7.54 -17.82 1.56
CA ALA A 26 7.25 -17.55 0.15
C ALA A 26 6.14 -18.44 -0.43
N LYS A 27 5.96 -19.67 0.10
CA LYS A 27 4.83 -20.55 -0.26
C LYS A 27 3.51 -20.10 0.34
N LYS A 28 3.53 -19.39 1.47
CA LYS A 28 2.33 -18.75 2.03
C LYS A 28 1.99 -17.58 1.11
N ASN A 29 0.78 -17.58 0.57
CA ASN A 29 0.26 -16.49 -0.27
C ASN A 29 -0.08 -15.25 0.58
N SER A 30 0.81 -14.90 1.51
CA SER A 30 0.63 -13.90 2.57
C SER A 30 0.50 -12.48 2.03
N ARG A 31 0.94 -12.25 0.78
CA ARG A 31 0.84 -10.96 0.07
C ARG A 31 -0.29 -10.94 -0.96
N PHE A 32 -1.19 -11.91 -0.93
CA PHE A 32 -2.34 -11.95 -1.83
C PHE A 32 -3.42 -10.96 -1.36
N THR A 33 -3.69 -9.94 -2.19
CA THR A 33 -4.76 -8.97 -1.95
C THR A 33 -5.96 -9.31 -2.82
N GLN A 34 -7.10 -9.60 -2.18
CA GLN A 34 -8.36 -9.81 -2.88
C GLN A 34 -9.07 -8.48 -3.13
N VAL A 35 -9.51 -8.26 -4.37
CA VAL A 35 -10.30 -7.10 -4.76
C VAL A 35 -11.74 -7.54 -5.05
N SER A 36 -12.72 -6.86 -4.47
CA SER A 36 -14.13 -7.15 -4.70
C SER A 36 -14.57 -6.76 -6.13
N PRO A 37 -15.67 -7.33 -6.67
CA PRO A 37 -16.20 -6.93 -7.98
C PRO A 37 -16.44 -5.42 -8.11
N LYS A 38 -16.97 -4.79 -7.06
CA LYS A 38 -17.16 -3.32 -6.99
C LYS A 38 -15.83 -2.56 -7.04
N GLY A 39 -14.78 -3.08 -6.39
CA GLY A 39 -13.44 -2.51 -6.48
C GLY A 39 -12.90 -2.53 -7.91
N TRP A 40 -13.13 -3.62 -8.64
CA TRP A 40 -12.75 -3.71 -10.05
C TRP A 40 -13.55 -2.78 -10.97
N GLU A 41 -14.86 -2.64 -10.71
CA GLU A 41 -15.69 -1.67 -11.42
C GLU A 41 -15.17 -0.25 -11.23
N ARG A 42 -14.82 0.11 -9.99
CA ARG A 42 -14.23 1.41 -9.66
C ARG A 42 -12.94 1.66 -10.42
N VAL A 43 -12.02 0.69 -10.46
CA VAL A 43 -10.76 0.82 -11.23
C VAL A 43 -11.06 1.07 -12.71
N ARG A 44 -11.98 0.30 -13.31
CA ARG A 44 -12.37 0.49 -14.72
C ARG A 44 -13.03 1.85 -14.97
N GLU A 45 -13.79 2.38 -14.01
CA GLU A 45 -14.39 3.70 -14.11
C GLU A 45 -13.33 4.80 -14.13
N LEU A 46 -12.34 4.74 -13.24
CA LEU A 46 -11.25 5.70 -13.17
C LEU A 46 -10.33 5.67 -14.41
N LEU A 47 -10.25 4.54 -15.11
CA LEU A 47 -9.42 4.41 -16.32
C LEU A 47 -10.03 5.09 -17.56
N LYS A 48 -11.26 5.63 -17.50
CA LYS A 48 -11.94 6.23 -18.65
C LYS A 48 -11.37 7.57 -19.10
N ASP A 49 -10.63 8.27 -18.24
CA ASP A 49 -10.03 9.57 -18.56
C ASP A 49 -8.61 9.72 -17.99
N SER A 50 -7.86 10.67 -18.55
CA SER A 50 -6.45 10.88 -18.20
C SER A 50 -6.22 11.31 -16.75
N GLN A 51 -7.19 12.02 -16.17
CA GLN A 51 -7.12 12.47 -14.79
C GLN A 51 -7.36 11.31 -13.83
N GLY A 52 -8.30 10.42 -14.15
CA GLY A 52 -8.54 9.19 -13.40
C GLY A 52 -7.39 8.20 -13.48
N ILE A 53 -6.75 8.03 -14.64
CA ILE A 53 -5.49 7.24 -14.76
C ILE A 53 -4.42 7.80 -13.82
N SER A 54 -4.31 9.13 -13.73
CA SER A 54 -3.34 9.78 -12.85
C SER A 54 -3.69 9.59 -11.37
N ALA A 55 -4.96 9.78 -11.01
CA ALA A 55 -5.47 9.69 -9.64
C ALA A 55 -5.51 8.23 -9.12
N LEU A 56 -5.47 7.24 -10.02
CA LEU A 56 -5.46 5.83 -9.67
C LEU A 56 -4.29 5.48 -8.76
N LYS A 57 -3.12 6.13 -8.93
CA LYS A 57 -1.94 5.96 -8.05
C LYS A 57 -2.26 6.25 -6.58
N LEU A 58 -2.99 7.34 -6.33
CA LEU A 58 -3.41 7.71 -4.99
C LEU A 58 -4.48 6.74 -4.47
N HIS A 59 -5.48 6.44 -5.28
CA HIS A 59 -6.55 5.51 -4.90
C HIS A 59 -5.98 4.12 -4.54
N SER A 60 -5.07 3.57 -5.34
CA SER A 60 -4.44 2.28 -5.07
C SER A 60 -3.61 2.30 -3.79
N PHE A 61 -2.84 3.37 -3.56
CA PHE A 61 -2.05 3.53 -2.34
C PHE A 61 -2.94 3.56 -1.09
N LEU A 62 -4.06 4.28 -1.14
CA LEU A 62 -5.02 4.33 -0.04
C LEU A 62 -5.68 2.97 0.20
N ALA A 63 -6.09 2.28 -0.87
CA ALA A 63 -6.70 0.95 -0.76
C ALA A 63 -5.74 -0.11 -0.19
N GLU A 64 -4.45 -0.01 -0.49
CA GLU A 64 -3.41 -0.90 0.05
C GLU A 64 -3.20 -0.70 1.56
N HIS A 65 -3.38 0.53 2.06
CA HIS A 65 -3.08 0.90 3.44
C HIS A 65 -4.32 1.10 4.32
N ILE A 66 -5.51 0.75 3.82
CA ILE A 66 -6.76 0.93 4.55
C ILE A 66 -6.75 0.08 5.83
N ASP A 67 -6.98 0.72 6.97
CA ASP A 67 -7.02 0.00 8.24
C ASP A 67 -8.32 -0.84 8.32
N PRO A 68 -8.24 -2.16 8.57
CA PRO A 68 -9.41 -3.02 8.59
C PRO A 68 -10.42 -2.71 9.71
N THR A 69 -10.00 -2.03 10.78
CA THR A 69 -10.86 -1.74 11.94
C THR A 69 -11.65 -0.45 11.77
N CYS A 70 -11.07 0.58 11.16
CA CYS A 70 -11.71 1.88 10.96
C CYS A 70 -12.12 2.17 9.51
N GLY A 71 -11.66 1.38 8.53
CA GLY A 71 -12.03 1.53 7.13
C GLY A 71 -11.54 2.84 6.50
N ALA A 72 -10.45 3.42 7.03
CA ALA A 72 -9.89 4.67 6.53
C ALA A 72 -8.37 4.71 6.65
N VAL A 73 -7.74 5.52 5.79
CA VAL A 73 -6.33 5.91 5.91
C VAL A 73 -6.27 7.31 6.49
N VAL A 74 -5.55 7.50 7.59
CA VAL A 74 -5.37 8.80 8.22
C VAL A 74 -3.99 9.34 7.89
N ALA A 75 -3.92 10.40 7.08
CA ALA A 75 -2.65 10.96 6.63
C ALA A 75 -2.72 12.46 6.33
N ASP A 76 -1.58 13.13 6.44
CA ASP A 76 -1.38 14.48 5.91
C ASP A 76 -1.15 14.45 4.39
N GLN A 77 -1.59 15.49 3.69
CA GLN A 77 -1.42 15.58 2.24
C GLN A 77 0.05 15.73 1.82
N GLN A 78 0.88 16.36 2.65
CA GLN A 78 2.32 16.47 2.37
C GLN A 78 2.98 15.10 2.44
N PHE A 79 2.63 14.29 3.43
CA PHE A 79 3.10 12.90 3.53
C PHE A 79 2.72 12.06 2.31
N LEU A 80 1.47 12.17 1.84
CA LEU A 80 1.02 11.46 0.63
C LEU A 80 1.80 11.92 -0.62
N ALA A 81 2.07 13.22 -0.72
CA ALA A 81 2.84 13.79 -1.81
C ALA A 81 4.27 13.21 -1.85
N GLU A 82 4.92 13.13 -0.68
CA GLU A 82 6.25 12.55 -0.53
C GLU A 82 6.28 11.05 -0.86
N LYS A 83 5.31 10.28 -0.37
CA LYS A 83 5.23 8.83 -0.66
C LYS A 83 5.00 8.52 -2.14
N LEU A 84 4.27 9.37 -2.84
CA LEU A 84 3.95 9.18 -4.26
C LEU A 84 4.91 9.93 -5.20
N GLY A 85 5.89 10.67 -4.66
CA GLY A 85 6.87 11.42 -5.45
C GLY A 85 6.23 12.53 -6.31
N VAL A 86 5.17 13.18 -5.82
CA VAL A 86 4.44 14.24 -6.52
C VAL A 86 4.32 15.50 -5.66
N SER A 87 3.88 16.61 -6.26
CA SER A 87 3.61 17.82 -5.50
C SER A 87 2.31 17.71 -4.69
N ARG A 88 2.22 18.48 -3.60
CA ARG A 88 0.97 18.60 -2.83
C ARG A 88 -0.21 19.07 -3.68
N SER A 89 0.01 19.97 -4.64
CA SER A 89 -1.02 20.42 -5.58
C SER A 89 -1.56 19.28 -6.46
N THR A 90 -0.70 18.34 -6.85
CA THR A 90 -1.12 17.13 -7.57
C THR A 90 -1.99 16.24 -6.70
N ILE A 91 -1.63 16.04 -5.43
CA ILE A 91 -2.48 15.31 -4.46
C ILE A 91 -3.86 15.98 -4.34
N ILE A 92 -3.91 17.29 -4.17
CA ILE A 92 -5.19 18.03 -4.08
C ILE A 92 -6.03 17.81 -5.35
N ARG A 93 -5.43 17.90 -6.54
CA ARG A 93 -6.12 17.66 -7.81
C ARG A 93 -6.68 16.23 -7.91
N TRP A 94 -5.92 15.24 -7.47
CA TRP A 94 -6.35 13.85 -7.44
C TRP A 94 -7.46 13.61 -6.42
N LEU A 95 -7.34 14.17 -5.22
CA LEU A 95 -8.38 14.10 -4.19
C LEU A 95 -9.71 14.67 -4.69
N ASN A 96 -9.69 15.89 -5.23
CA ASN A 96 -10.91 16.53 -5.75
C ASN A 96 -11.56 15.70 -6.87
N TYR A 97 -10.75 15.10 -7.74
CA TYR A 97 -11.25 14.22 -8.79
C TYR A 97 -11.89 12.96 -8.22
N LEU A 98 -11.21 12.27 -7.31
CA LEU A 98 -11.74 11.06 -6.68
C LEU A 98 -13.03 11.36 -5.89
N GLU A 99 -13.08 12.46 -5.16
CA GLU A 99 -14.30 12.92 -4.47
C GLU A 99 -15.44 13.15 -5.49
N SER A 100 -15.19 13.80 -6.63
CA SER A 100 -16.21 14.02 -7.67
C SER A 100 -16.73 12.75 -8.35
N LYS A 101 -15.98 11.64 -8.27
CA LYS A 101 -16.36 10.32 -8.78
C LYS A 101 -16.96 9.44 -7.68
N ASN A 102 -17.22 9.99 -6.49
CA ASN A 102 -17.59 9.27 -5.28
C ASN A 102 -16.63 8.10 -5.01
N ALA A 103 -15.36 8.29 -5.40
CA ALA A 103 -14.32 7.28 -5.28
C ALA A 103 -13.59 7.34 -3.94
N LEU A 104 -13.78 8.45 -3.22
CA LEU A 104 -13.10 8.78 -1.99
C LEU A 104 -13.96 9.76 -1.19
N VAL A 105 -13.97 9.61 0.13
CA VAL A 105 -14.48 10.59 1.08
C VAL A 105 -13.31 11.08 1.93
N ARG A 106 -13.14 12.40 2.01
CA ARG A 106 -12.15 13.04 2.89
C ARG A 106 -12.85 13.63 4.10
N ILE A 107 -12.44 13.21 5.29
CA ILE A 107 -12.96 13.69 6.56
C ILE A 107 -11.83 14.45 7.26
N PRO A 108 -11.97 15.77 7.49
CA PRO A 108 -11.03 16.52 8.31
C PRO A 108 -11.04 15.98 9.75
N VAL A 109 -9.88 15.68 10.31
CA VAL A 109 -9.76 15.14 11.68
C VAL A 109 -9.20 16.20 12.62
N ALA A 110 -7.92 16.56 12.45
CA ALA A 110 -7.25 17.55 13.27
C ALA A 110 -6.08 18.19 12.50
N GLY A 111 -6.00 19.51 12.55
CA GLY A 111 -4.93 20.27 11.89
C GLY A 111 -4.90 20.03 10.38
N LYS A 112 -3.79 19.51 9.87
CA LYS A 112 -3.58 19.23 8.43
C LYS A 112 -3.97 17.80 8.03
N VAL A 113 -4.28 16.95 9.01
CA VAL A 113 -4.53 15.52 8.80
C VAL A 113 -5.98 15.28 8.41
N CYS A 114 -6.18 14.43 7.40
CA CYS A 114 -7.49 13.96 6.98
C CYS A 114 -7.56 12.43 7.04
N ALA A 115 -8.76 11.91 7.30
CA ALA A 115 -9.10 10.53 7.07
C ALA A 115 -9.67 10.36 5.65
N TYR A 116 -9.26 9.28 4.98
CA TYR A 116 -9.58 8.95 3.60
C TYR A 116 -10.26 7.59 3.57
N ALA A 117 -11.52 7.53 3.14
CA ALA A 117 -12.36 6.32 3.11
C ALA A 117 -13.02 6.11 1.74
#